data_AF-A0A1I4I1L7-F1
#
_entry.id   AF-A0A1I4I1L7-F1
#
_cell.length_a   1.000
_cell.length_b   1.000
_cell.length_c   1.000
_cell.angle_alpha   90.00
_cell.angle_beta   90.00
_cell.angle_gamma   90.00
#
_symmetry.space_group_name_H-M   'P 1'
#
loop_
_entity.id
_entity.type
_entity.pdbx_description
1 polymer ?
#
loop_
_entity_poly.entity_id
_entity_poly.type
_entity_poly.pdbx_seq_one_letter_code
_entity_poly.pdbx_strand_id
1 'polypeptide(L)'
;MRKDILESLSLHFMNDTKPNFAALARCYNCDYRTVKHYYELGKVQTLEKASRRRIPPSLIEKFKTKINKKIDLSCSARSIFHFIQKQDYEGSYVTVRRYVKSCKTTKQHKAPFV
;
A
#
# COMPACT_ATOMS: atom_id res chain seq x y z
N MET A 1 6.16 -5.49 11.35
CA MET A 1 5.47 -5.91 12.58
C MET A 1 6.27 -7.01 13.25
N ARG A 2 6.21 -7.11 14.57
CA ARG A 2 6.84 -8.17 15.37
C ARG A 2 6.09 -9.49 15.17
N LYS A 3 6.74 -10.45 14.47
CA LYS A 3 6.12 -11.72 14.04
C LYS A 3 5.81 -12.66 15.21
N ASP A 4 6.68 -12.63 16.21
CA ASP A 4 6.57 -13.28 17.52
C ASP A 4 5.24 -12.98 18.23
N ILE A 5 4.82 -11.71 18.27
CA ILE A 5 3.55 -11.32 18.90
C ILE A 5 2.35 -11.82 18.06
N LEU A 6 2.45 -11.79 16.73
CA LEU A 6 1.36 -12.23 15.84
C LEU A 6 1.09 -13.74 15.96
N GLU A 7 2.15 -14.54 16.05
CA GLU A 7 2.04 -16.00 16.23
C GLU A 7 1.35 -16.34 17.56
N SER A 8 1.77 -15.70 18.65
CA SER A 8 1.13 -15.88 19.96
C SER A 8 -0.36 -15.51 19.96
N LEU A 9 -0.72 -14.39 19.32
CA LEU A 9 -2.11 -13.96 19.20
C LEU A 9 -2.92 -14.90 18.32
N SER A 10 -2.33 -15.47 17.26
CA SER A 10 -2.99 -16.46 16.40
C SER A 10 -3.45 -17.68 17.20
N LEU A 11 -2.63 -18.17 18.13
CA LEU A 11 -3.00 -19.27 19.03
C LEU A 11 -4.19 -18.92 19.92
N HIS A 12 -4.26 -17.69 20.42
CA HIS A 12 -5.39 -17.23 21.24
C HIS A 12 -6.69 -17.07 20.42
N PHE A 13 -6.59 -16.65 19.16
CA PHE A 13 -7.74 -16.60 18.25
C PHE A 13 -8.27 -17.99 17.92
N MET A 14 -7.42 -19.01 17.75
CA MET A 14 -7.87 -20.38 17.49
C MET A 14 -8.59 -21.01 18.69
N ASN A 15 -8.26 -20.57 19.90
CA ASN A 15 -8.86 -21.07 21.14
C ASN A 15 -10.07 -20.24 21.59
N ASP A 16 -10.53 -19.25 20.82
CA ASP A 16 -11.62 -18.31 21.15
C ASP A 16 -11.50 -17.64 22.54
N THR A 17 -10.29 -17.57 23.09
CA THR A 17 -10.03 -17.02 24.42
C THR A 17 -9.36 -15.66 24.31
N LYS A 18 -9.82 -14.71 25.14
CA LYS A 18 -9.19 -13.39 25.21
C LYS A 18 -7.85 -13.49 25.94
N PRO A 19 -6.71 -13.16 25.31
CA PRO A 19 -5.42 -13.24 25.96
C PRO A 19 -5.23 -12.16 27.03
N ASN A 20 -4.37 -12.47 28.01
CA ASN A 20 -3.86 -11.45 28.94
C ASN A 20 -2.76 -10.63 28.26
N PHE A 21 -3.13 -9.46 27.74
CA PHE A 21 -2.21 -8.57 27.04
C PHE A 21 -1.02 -8.12 27.90
N ALA A 22 -1.19 -7.95 29.22
CA ALA A 22 -0.11 -7.51 30.11
C ALA A 22 0.92 -8.61 30.40
N ALA A 23 0.49 -9.87 30.36
CA ALA A 23 1.41 -11.01 30.47
C ALA A 23 2.20 -11.17 29.16
N LEU A 24 1.53 -11.13 28.00
CA LEU A 24 2.19 -11.18 26.69
C LEU A 24 3.18 -10.01 26.51
N ALA A 25 2.79 -8.81 26.92
CA ALA A 25 3.66 -7.63 26.88
C ALA A 25 4.99 -7.85 27.60
N ARG A 26 4.96 -8.47 28.79
CA ARG A 26 6.14 -8.82 29.57
C ARG A 26 6.98 -9.91 28.92
N CYS A 27 6.35 -10.98 28.40
CA CYS A 27 7.07 -12.07 27.73
C CYS A 27 7.83 -11.59 26.48
N TYR A 28 7.24 -10.70 25.69
CA TYR A 28 7.83 -10.20 24.44
C TYR A 28 8.59 -8.87 24.60
N ASN A 29 8.75 -8.40 25.84
CA ASN A 29 9.34 -7.10 26.17
C ASN A 29 8.82 -5.97 25.25
N CYS A 30 7.50 -5.82 25.22
CA CYS A 30 6.81 -4.85 24.38
C CYS A 30 5.74 -4.08 25.16
N ASP A 31 5.37 -2.90 24.67
CA ASP A 31 4.32 -2.10 25.31
C ASP A 31 2.95 -2.77 25.18
N TYR A 32 2.16 -2.76 26.25
CA TYR A 32 0.79 -3.30 26.29
C TYR A 32 -0.08 -2.82 25.11
N ARG A 33 0.05 -1.55 24.72
CA ARG A 33 -0.73 -0.96 23.62
C ARG A 33 -0.39 -1.63 22.30
N THR A 34 0.83 -2.12 22.12
CA THR A 34 1.26 -2.85 20.92
C THR A 34 0.52 -4.19 20.80
N VAL A 35 0.47 -4.96 21.88
CA VAL A 35 -0.24 -6.26 21.91
C VAL A 35 -1.74 -6.06 21.71
N LYS A 36 -2.33 -5.08 22.41
CA LYS A 36 -3.75 -4.72 22.26
C LYS A 36 -4.08 -4.30 20.83
N HIS A 37 -3.25 -3.44 20.23
CA HIS A 37 -3.42 -2.98 18.87
C HIS A 37 -3.35 -4.13 17.85
N TYR A 38 -2.43 -5.08 18.03
CA TYR A 38 -2.32 -6.25 17.15
C TYR A 38 -3.52 -7.20 17.29
N TYR A 39 -4.05 -7.37 18.51
CA TYR A 39 -5.26 -8.14 18.74
C TYR A 39 -6.49 -7.48 18.07
N GLU A 40 -6.67 -6.17 18.21
CA GLU A 40 -7.76 -5.45 17.54
C GLU A 40 -7.64 -5.50 16.02
N LEU A 41 -6.42 -5.36 15.48
CA LEU A 41 -6.16 -5.47 14.06
C LEU A 41 -6.46 -6.87 13.50
N GLY A 42 -6.11 -7.92 14.23
CA GLY A 42 -6.38 -9.31 13.86
C GLY A 42 -7.86 -9.66 13.77
N LYS A 43 -8.72 -8.94 14.51
CA LYS A 43 -10.18 -9.10 14.43
C LYS A 43 -10.79 -8.49 13.17
N VAL A 44 -10.25 -7.37 12.70
CA VAL A 44 -10.83 -6.58 11.59
C VAL A 44 -10.23 -6.97 10.24
N GLN A 45 -8.99 -7.46 10.23
CA GLN A 45 -8.24 -7.79 9.01
C GLN A 45 -7.41 -9.06 9.25
N THR A 46 -7.18 -9.85 8.20
CA THR A 46 -6.14 -10.89 8.23
C THR A 46 -4.83 -10.26 8.71
N LEU A 47 -4.14 -10.85 9.69
CA LEU A 47 -2.93 -10.29 10.33
C LEU A 47 -1.87 -9.84 9.31
N GLU A 48 -1.79 -10.49 8.15
CA GLU A 48 -0.95 -10.09 7.02
C GLU A 48 -1.29 -8.71 6.44
N LYS A 49 -2.59 -8.40 6.26
CA LYS A 49 -3.08 -7.11 5.77
C LYS A 49 -2.86 -6.01 6.81
N ALA A 50 -3.04 -6.34 8.08
CA ALA A 50 -2.73 -5.43 9.19
C ALA A 50 -1.24 -5.05 9.22
N SER A 51 -0.35 -5.99 8.89
CA SER A 51 1.11 -5.76 8.87
C SER A 51 1.59 -4.77 7.81
N ARG A 52 0.80 -4.59 6.75
CA ARG A 52 1.14 -3.66 5.68
C ARG A 52 0.86 -2.25 6.16
N ARG A 53 1.89 -1.40 6.14
CA ARG A 53 1.72 0.05 6.32
C ARG A 53 0.62 0.50 5.35
N ARG A 54 -0.45 1.13 5.84
CA ARG A 54 -1.43 1.79 4.98
C ARG A 54 -0.72 2.93 4.27
N ILE A 55 -0.27 2.68 3.05
CA ILE A 55 0.26 3.71 2.17
C ILE A 55 -0.96 4.36 1.54
N PRO A 56 -1.24 5.65 1.78
CA PRO A 56 -2.37 6.31 1.14
C PRO A 56 -2.22 6.18 -0.38
N PRO A 57 -3.30 5.94 -1.12
CA PRO A 57 -3.24 5.88 -2.57
C PRO A 57 -2.67 7.22 -3.07
N SER A 58 -1.60 7.16 -3.85
CA SER A 58 -1.00 8.38 -4.39
C SER A 58 -2.03 9.14 -5.24
N LEU A 59 -1.95 10.48 -5.29
CA LEU A 59 -2.86 11.30 -6.08
C LEU A 59 -2.99 10.83 -7.55
N ILE A 60 -1.92 10.20 -8.06
CA ILE A 60 -1.86 9.61 -9.41
C ILE A 60 -2.77 8.39 -9.57
N GLU A 61 -2.99 7.59 -8.52
CA GLU A 61 -3.80 6.37 -8.61
C GLU A 61 -5.23 6.68 -9.12
N LYS A 62 -5.79 7.82 -8.71
CA LYS A 62 -7.10 8.30 -9.19
C LYS A 62 -7.14 8.53 -10.71
N PHE A 63 -6.02 8.93 -11.30
CA PHE A 63 -5.91 9.30 -12.72
C PHE A 63 -5.18 8.25 -13.57
N LYS A 64 -4.76 7.14 -12.97
CA LYS A 64 -3.88 6.13 -13.59
C LYS A 64 -4.47 5.55 -14.88
N THR A 65 -5.76 5.24 -14.87
CA THR A 65 -6.49 4.73 -16.04
C THR A 65 -6.55 5.74 -17.17
N LYS A 66 -6.88 7.00 -16.87
CA LYS A 66 -6.91 8.11 -17.83
C LYS A 66 -5.52 8.37 -18.43
N ILE A 67 -4.48 8.36 -17.59
CA ILE A 67 -3.08 8.56 -18.00
C ILE A 67 -2.64 7.43 -18.93
N ASN A 68 -2.89 6.17 -18.57
CA ASN A 68 -2.49 5.01 -19.38
C ASN A 68 -3.12 5.04 -20.78
N LYS A 69 -4.42 5.35 -20.90
CA LYS A 69 -5.09 5.53 -22.20
C LYS A 69 -4.39 6.58 -23.07
N LYS A 70 -3.93 7.69 -22.48
CA LYS A 70 -3.20 8.73 -23.20
C LYS A 70 -1.75 8.35 -23.54
N ILE A 71 -1.12 7.51 -22.72
CA ILE A 71 0.20 6.93 -23.04
C ILE A 71 0.08 5.99 -24.24
N ASP A 72 -0.98 5.20 -24.32
CA ASP A 72 -1.23 4.29 -25.45
C ASP A 72 -1.45 5.07 -26.76
N LEU A 73 -2.09 6.24 -26.68
CA LEU A 73 -2.21 7.21 -27.78
C LEU A 73 -0.91 7.99 -28.06
N SER A 74 0.23 7.58 -27.51
CA SER A 74 1.55 8.20 -27.70
C SER A 74 1.63 9.70 -27.36
N CYS A 75 0.78 10.20 -26.45
CA CYS A 75 0.81 11.61 -26.04
C CYS A 75 2.05 11.96 -25.22
N SER A 76 2.48 13.23 -25.28
CA SER A 76 3.57 13.76 -24.45
C SER A 76 3.15 13.83 -22.97
N ALA A 77 4.11 13.68 -22.06
CA ALA A 77 3.88 13.82 -20.63
C ALA A 77 3.32 15.21 -20.25
N ARG A 78 3.70 16.26 -21.00
CA ARG A 78 3.22 17.63 -20.77
C ARG A 78 1.72 17.77 -21.11
N SER A 79 1.32 17.22 -22.26
CA SER A 79 -0.10 17.19 -22.66
C SER A 79 -0.96 16.36 -21.72
N ILE A 80 -0.44 15.23 -21.23
CA ILE A 80 -1.13 14.39 -20.24
C ILE A 80 -1.35 15.16 -18.94
N PHE A 81 -0.34 15.90 -18.47
CA PHE A 81 -0.45 16.73 -17.28
C PHE A 81 -1.53 17.81 -17.42
N HIS A 82 -1.53 18.58 -18.51
CA HIS A 82 -2.58 19.58 -18.73
C HIS A 82 -3.98 18.98 -18.86
N PHE A 83 -4.09 17.78 -19.43
CA PHE A 83 -5.36 17.06 -19.50
C PHE A 83 -5.91 16.70 -18.12
N ILE A 84 -5.07 16.15 -17.22
CA ILE A 84 -5.53 15.81 -15.87
C ILE A 84 -5.68 17.04 -14.98
N GLN A 85 -4.93 18.12 -15.24
CA GLN A 85 -5.08 19.39 -14.55
C GLN A 85 -6.47 20.00 -14.78
N LYS A 86 -7.03 19.84 -15.99
CA LYS A 86 -8.44 20.17 -16.32
C LYS A 86 -9.47 19.24 -15.67
N GLN A 87 -9.02 18.19 -14.99
CA GLN A 87 -9.85 17.16 -14.35
C GLN A 87 -9.60 17.15 -12.84
N ASP A 88 -9.22 18.30 -12.28
CA ASP A 88 -8.98 18.54 -10.85
C ASP A 88 -7.79 17.76 -10.28
N TYR A 89 -6.70 17.66 -11.05
CA TYR A 89 -5.44 17.13 -10.54
C TYR A 89 -4.64 18.19 -9.77
N GLU A 90 -4.47 17.97 -8.47
CA GLU A 90 -3.71 18.88 -7.58
C GLU A 90 -2.21 18.57 -7.49
N GLY A 91 -1.74 17.49 -8.13
CA GLY A 91 -0.35 17.05 -8.04
C GLY A 91 0.59 17.82 -8.98
N SER A 92 1.89 17.64 -8.78
CA SER A 92 2.93 18.25 -9.63
C SER A 92 3.14 17.50 -10.95
N TYR A 93 3.53 18.25 -11.99
CA TYR A 93 4.02 17.72 -13.27
C TYR A 93 5.13 16.68 -13.10
N VAL A 94 6.03 16.86 -12.12
CA VAL A 94 7.16 15.96 -11.90
C VAL A 94 6.67 14.55 -11.57
N THR A 95 5.61 14.44 -10.78
CA THR A 95 5.01 13.16 -10.37
C THR A 95 4.45 12.42 -11.59
N VAL A 96 3.73 13.15 -12.47
CA VAL A 96 3.18 12.60 -13.73
C VAL A 96 4.29 12.20 -14.69
N ARG A 97 5.31 13.04 -14.86
CA ARG A 97 6.47 12.75 -15.72
C ARG A 97 7.20 11.49 -15.25
N ARG A 98 7.41 11.34 -13.94
CA ARG A 98 8.04 10.15 -13.35
C ARG A 98 7.21 8.89 -13.62
N TYR A 99 5.88 8.99 -13.45
CA TYR A 99 4.97 7.88 -13.75
C TYR A 99 5.01 7.49 -15.23
N VAL A 100 4.82 8.45 -16.15
CA VAL A 100 4.87 8.22 -17.61
C VAL A 100 6.21 7.59 -18.04
N LYS A 101 7.34 8.06 -17.48
CA LYS A 101 8.65 7.44 -17.74
C LYS A 101 8.70 5.98 -17.28
N SER A 102 8.26 5.70 -16.05
CA SER A 102 8.25 4.34 -15.51
C SER A 102 7.42 3.38 -16.36
N CYS A 103 6.27 3.82 -16.88
CA CYS A 103 5.42 3.03 -17.78
C CYS A 103 6.06 2.77 -19.15
N LYS A 104 6.88 3.69 -19.67
CA LYS A 104 7.58 3.48 -20.95
C LYS A 104 8.74 2.50 -20.78
N THR A 105 9.53 2.65 -19.71
CA THR A 105 10.63 1.73 -19.40
C THR A 105 10.12 0.29 -19.23
N THR A 106 9.02 0.08 -18.50
CA THR A 106 8.45 -1.27 -18.31
C THR A 106 7.89 -1.87 -19.60
N LYS A 107 7.36 -1.05 -20.53
CA LYS A 107 6.93 -1.53 -21.86
C LYS A 107 8.11 -1.90 -22.76
N GLN A 108 9.22 -1.16 -22.70
CA GLN A 108 10.43 -1.45 -23.47
C GLN A 108 11.07 -2.78 -23.06
N HIS A 109 11.09 -3.11 -21.76
CA HIS A 109 11.58 -4.41 -21.28
C HIS A 109 10.67 -5.60 -21.59
N LYS A 110 9.44 -5.36 -22.07
CA LYS A 110 8.47 -6.41 -22.40
C LYS A 110 8.46 -6.80 -23.88
N ALA A 111 9.15 -6.07 -24.75
CA ALA A 111 9.38 -6.51 -26.11
C ALA A 111 10.63 -7.40 -26.13
N PRO A 112 10.52 -8.73 -26.22
CA PRO A 112 11.69 -9.55 -26.50
C PRO A 112 12.25 -9.12 -27.85
N PHE A 113 13.58 -8.96 -27.91
CA PHE A 113 14.30 -8.80 -29.17
C PHE A 113 13.98 -10.03 -30.03
N VAL A 114 13.21 -9.82 -31.10
CA VAL A 114 12.95 -10.82 -32.16
C VAL A 114 14.09 -10.74 -33.15
#